data_AF-A0A9X6U658-F1
#
_entry.id   AF-A0A9X6U658-F1
#
_cell.length_a   1.000
_cell.length_b   1.000
_cell.length_c   1.000
_cell.angle_alpha   90.00
_cell.angle_beta   90.00
_cell.angle_gamma   90.00
#
_symmetry.space_group_name_H-M   'P 1'
#
loop_
_entity.id
_entity.type
_entity.pdbx_description
1 polymer ?
#
loop_
_entity_poly.entity_id
_entity_poly.type
_entity_poly.pdbx_seq_one_letter_code
_entity_poly.pdbx_strand_id
1 'polypeptide(L)'
;VKENDVIAAFNMSKENITLNANRINLKGFITASHIKGQVLEGVTLKTSGNRFVEINKQDMKIFDLDKPRGYIGFMETDDGSIQPSFVLGSDNRKYAGTGSFYIYQVMPRMNGVDQPSKAYAKFGVSKGENTEGTNIWSNYIKMQNDGGHLSVYSDGQFRFKNLNDIIFESEGWAPGYGKFIVTTTESHFFTNNRGEFYFKRKNALGVRSIYFSAGENDDDLNLADIKIRASYVTGYDNGLQIKNGIGGQWRDIELRTLRANEN
;
A
#
# COMPACT_ATOMS: atom_id res chain seq x y z
N VAL A 1 9.07 4.29 66.88
CA VAL A 1 8.60 3.09 66.14
C VAL A 1 9.68 2.78 65.12
N LYS A 2 10.23 1.56 65.09
CA LYS A 2 11.29 1.25 64.13
C LYS A 2 10.69 1.20 62.73
N GLU A 3 11.47 1.58 61.74
CA GLU A 3 11.13 1.35 60.33
C GLU A 3 10.89 -0.17 60.17
N ASN A 4 9.64 -0.56 59.85
CA ASN A 4 9.10 -1.93 59.72
C ASN A 4 8.30 -2.55 60.88
N ASP A 5 8.02 -1.85 61.99
CA ASP A 5 7.00 -2.35 62.93
C ASP A 5 5.60 -2.15 62.35
N VAL A 6 4.74 -3.19 62.37
CA VAL A 6 3.33 -3.08 61.99
C VAL A 6 2.62 -2.17 62.99
N ILE A 7 2.33 -0.93 62.57
CA ILE A 7 1.79 0.12 63.44
C ILE A 7 0.28 -0.07 63.69
N ALA A 8 -0.42 -0.77 62.78
CA ALA A 8 -1.81 -1.20 62.95
C ALA A 8 -2.16 -2.31 61.94
N ALA A 9 -2.93 -3.31 62.38
CA ALA A 9 -3.59 -4.28 61.51
C ALA A 9 -5.10 -4.03 61.58
N PHE A 10 -5.70 -3.62 60.46
CA PHE A 10 -7.15 -3.44 60.37
C PHE A 10 -7.79 -4.78 59.96
N ASN A 11 -8.23 -5.58 60.94
CA ASN A 11 -9.02 -6.78 60.70
C ASN A 11 -10.51 -6.40 60.73
N MET A 12 -11.10 -6.16 59.56
CA MET A 12 -12.50 -5.71 59.44
C MET A 12 -13.36 -6.83 58.84
N SER A 13 -14.47 -7.13 59.51
CA SER A 13 -15.37 -8.26 59.21
C SER A 13 -16.78 -7.86 58.77
N LYS A 14 -17.04 -6.57 58.51
CA LYS A 14 -18.32 -6.09 57.94
C LYS A 14 -18.17 -5.78 56.45
N GLU A 15 -19.26 -5.92 55.71
CA GLU A 15 -19.30 -6.17 54.27
C GLU A 15 -18.55 -5.16 53.39
N ASN A 16 -18.25 -3.94 53.88
CA ASN A 16 -17.48 -2.91 53.16
C ASN A 16 -16.65 -2.01 54.11
N ILE A 17 -15.49 -1.55 53.62
CA ILE A 17 -14.67 -0.50 54.25
C ILE A 17 -14.68 0.71 53.31
N THR A 18 -15.05 1.89 53.82
CA THR A 18 -14.94 3.14 53.05
C THR A 18 -13.79 3.99 53.60
N LEU A 19 -12.80 4.25 52.77
CA LEU A 19 -11.69 5.16 53.08
C LEU A 19 -11.94 6.48 52.33
N ASN A 20 -12.34 7.52 53.05
CA ASN A 20 -12.55 8.86 52.48
C ASN A 20 -11.42 9.79 52.92
N ALA A 21 -10.48 10.06 52.02
CA ALA A 21 -9.36 10.96 52.25
C ALA A 21 -8.97 11.65 50.95
N ASN A 22 -8.42 12.87 51.04
CA ASN A 22 -7.89 13.59 49.88
C ASN A 22 -6.70 12.87 49.23
N ARG A 23 -5.97 12.05 50.00
CA ARG A 23 -4.82 11.28 49.52
C ARG A 23 -4.65 10.02 50.35
N ILE A 24 -4.43 8.90 49.67
CA ILE A 24 -4.05 7.62 50.28
C ILE A 24 -2.71 7.23 49.66
N ASN A 25 -1.64 7.18 50.47
CA ASN A 25 -0.33 6.74 50.02
C ASN A 25 -0.18 5.24 50.27
N LEU A 26 0.14 4.48 49.22
CA LEU A 26 0.34 3.04 49.29
C LEU A 26 1.78 2.73 48.86
N LYS A 27 2.54 2.03 49.71
CA LYS A 27 3.93 1.61 49.45
C LYS A 27 4.02 0.10 49.57
N GLY A 28 4.35 -0.58 48.47
CA GLY A 28 4.44 -2.04 48.40
C GLY A 28 3.40 -2.66 47.45
N PHE A 29 3.20 -3.97 47.57
CA PHE A 29 2.23 -4.71 46.75
C PHE A 29 0.80 -4.47 47.21
N ILE A 30 -0.10 -4.25 46.26
CA ILE A 30 -1.54 -4.11 46.49
C ILE A 30 -2.23 -5.18 45.64
N THR A 31 -3.01 -6.05 46.28
CA THR A 31 -3.86 -7.03 45.59
C THR A 31 -5.29 -6.53 45.61
N ALA A 32 -5.88 -6.30 44.44
CA ALA A 32 -7.27 -5.87 44.31
C ALA A 32 -7.94 -6.59 43.13
N SER A 33 -9.18 -7.05 43.32
CA SER A 33 -9.95 -7.70 42.23
C SER A 33 -10.58 -6.69 41.26
N HIS A 34 -10.78 -5.44 41.69
CA HIS A 34 -11.38 -4.38 40.89
C HIS A 34 -10.85 -3.02 41.34
N ILE A 35 -10.44 -2.18 40.38
CA ILE A 35 -10.00 -0.81 40.61
C ILE A 35 -10.84 0.10 39.71
N LYS A 36 -11.54 1.06 40.30
CA LYS A 36 -12.25 2.12 39.57
C LYS A 36 -11.61 3.45 39.93
N GLY A 37 -10.85 4.02 39.00
CA GLY A 37 -10.22 5.32 39.13
C GLY A 37 -10.47 6.18 37.90
N GLN A 38 -10.18 7.48 37.99
CA GLN A 38 -10.23 8.38 36.84
C GLN A 38 -8.95 8.31 36.01
N VAL A 39 -7.78 8.36 36.66
CA VAL A 39 -6.44 8.34 36.04
C VAL A 39 -5.52 7.40 36.81
N LEU A 40 -4.76 6.58 36.09
CA LEU A 40 -3.63 5.80 36.63
C LEU A 40 -2.35 6.33 35.97
N GLU A 41 -1.48 6.98 36.73
CA GLU A 41 -0.25 7.59 36.25
C GLU A 41 0.99 6.84 36.79
N GLY A 42 2.01 6.65 35.94
CA GLY A 42 3.27 6.02 36.33
C GLY A 42 3.20 4.49 36.54
N VAL A 43 2.10 3.84 36.11
CA VAL A 43 1.90 2.40 36.27
C VAL A 43 2.27 1.62 35.01
N THR A 44 2.68 0.36 35.18
CA THR A 44 2.71 -0.63 34.10
C THR A 44 1.56 -1.60 34.31
N LEU A 45 0.70 -1.77 33.31
CA LEU A 45 -0.41 -2.71 33.35
C LEU A 45 0.00 -3.97 32.57
N LYS A 46 0.03 -5.12 33.24
CA LYS A 46 0.36 -6.41 32.62
C LYS A 46 -0.67 -7.47 33.03
N THR A 47 -1.25 -8.17 32.05
CA THR A 47 -2.15 -9.30 32.32
C THR A 47 -1.34 -10.57 32.64
N SER A 48 -1.96 -11.53 33.34
CA SER A 48 -1.28 -12.78 33.74
C SER A 48 -1.22 -13.83 32.61
N GLY A 49 -0.29 -14.77 32.74
CA GLY A 49 -0.18 -15.96 31.87
C GLY A 49 0.79 -15.80 30.71
N ASN A 50 0.82 -16.83 29.84
CA ASN A 50 1.76 -16.90 28.72
C ASN A 50 1.41 -15.96 27.56
N ARG A 51 0.18 -15.49 27.45
CA ARG A 51 -0.22 -14.48 26.45
C ARG A 51 -0.76 -13.29 27.22
N PHE A 52 -0.09 -12.15 27.07
CA PHE A 52 -0.43 -10.98 27.87
C PHE A 52 -0.39 -9.70 27.06
N VAL A 53 -1.12 -8.71 27.56
CA VAL A 53 -1.03 -7.32 27.13
C VAL A 53 -0.20 -6.57 28.16
N GLU A 54 0.71 -5.73 27.68
CA GLU A 54 1.49 -4.80 28.48
C GLU A 54 1.21 -3.37 28.02
N ILE A 55 0.88 -2.48 28.96
CA ILE A 55 0.86 -1.04 28.75
C ILE A 55 1.96 -0.45 29.62
N ASN A 56 2.97 0.13 28.98
CA ASN A 56 4.12 0.74 29.64
C ASN A 56 4.43 2.08 28.99
N LYS A 57 4.41 3.16 29.77
CA LYS A 57 4.60 4.54 29.28
C LYS A 57 3.58 4.89 28.17
N GLN A 58 4.06 5.09 26.95
CA GLN A 58 3.24 5.46 25.78
C GLN A 58 2.94 4.25 24.86
N ASP A 59 3.39 3.06 25.26
CA ASP A 59 3.41 1.88 24.41
C ASP A 59 2.43 0.83 24.93
N MET A 60 1.68 0.21 24.01
CA MET A 60 0.92 -1.01 24.24
C MET A 60 1.54 -2.14 23.42
N LYS A 61 1.80 -3.28 24.06
CA LYS A 61 2.40 -4.47 23.43
C LYS A 61 1.55 -5.70 23.70
N ILE A 62 1.47 -6.57 22.70
CA ILE A 62 0.85 -7.90 22.80
C ILE A 62 1.96 -8.94 22.73
N PHE A 63 1.99 -9.84 23.71
CA PHE A 63 3.02 -10.87 23.84
C PHE A 63 2.46 -12.29 23.68
N ASP A 64 3.26 -13.15 23.07
CA ASP A 64 3.15 -14.60 23.13
C ASP A 64 4.44 -15.15 23.74
N LEU A 65 4.33 -15.62 24.99
CA LEU A 65 5.43 -15.83 25.94
C LEU A 65 6.22 -14.52 26.10
N ASP A 66 7.52 -14.55 25.84
CA ASP A 66 8.39 -13.37 25.90
C ASP A 66 8.62 -12.73 24.52
N LYS A 67 7.84 -13.15 23.51
CA LYS A 67 7.97 -12.63 22.14
C LYS A 67 6.87 -11.61 21.85
N PRO A 68 7.23 -10.37 21.50
CA PRO A 68 6.25 -9.38 21.08
C PRO A 68 5.67 -9.75 19.71
N ARG A 69 4.34 -9.69 19.60
CA ARG A 69 3.56 -10.00 18.39
C ARG A 69 2.75 -8.83 17.87
N GLY A 70 2.60 -7.79 18.68
CA GLY A 70 1.94 -6.57 18.28
C GLY A 70 2.39 -5.40 19.13
N TYR A 71 2.35 -4.21 18.54
CA TYR A 71 2.79 -2.98 19.17
C TYR A 71 1.95 -1.79 18.69
N ILE A 72 1.51 -0.94 19.61
CA ILE A 72 0.90 0.37 19.35
C ILE A 72 1.63 1.40 20.19
N GLY A 73 2.13 2.47 19.59
CA GLY A 73 2.78 3.56 20.31
C GLY A 73 3.51 4.51 19.37
N PHE A 74 4.58 5.15 19.86
CA PHE A 74 5.40 6.08 19.08
C PHE A 74 6.78 5.47 18.74
N MET A 75 7.14 5.53 17.47
CA MET A 75 8.52 5.32 16.98
C MET A 75 9.20 6.69 16.82
N GLU A 76 10.51 6.77 17.05
CA GLU A 76 11.30 7.95 16.73
C GLU A 76 12.00 7.76 15.39
N THR A 77 11.86 8.75 14.51
CA THR A 77 12.66 8.84 13.28
C THR A 77 14.01 9.47 13.58
N ASP A 78 15.00 9.30 12.69
CA ASP A 78 16.38 9.76 12.96
C ASP A 78 16.50 11.29 12.97
N ASP A 79 15.51 11.99 12.42
CA ASP A 79 15.38 13.45 12.46
C ASP A 79 14.59 13.96 13.69
N GLY A 80 14.21 13.07 14.61
CA GLY A 80 13.44 13.38 15.81
C GLY A 80 11.94 13.61 15.56
N SER A 81 11.44 13.31 14.37
CA SER A 81 9.99 13.32 14.11
C SER A 81 9.30 12.15 14.81
N ILE A 82 8.12 12.42 15.37
CA ILE A 82 7.30 11.43 16.05
C ILE A 82 6.54 10.61 14.99
N GLN A 83 6.57 9.29 15.15
CA GLN A 83 5.95 8.34 14.23
C GLN A 83 4.95 7.44 14.99
N PRO A 84 3.69 7.86 15.16
CA PRO A 84 2.65 6.98 15.68
C PRO A 84 2.52 5.73 14.81
N SER A 85 2.53 4.56 15.45
CA SER A 85 2.75 3.30 14.78
C SER A 85 1.89 2.19 15.34
N PHE A 86 1.41 1.32 14.44
CA PHE A 86 0.82 0.04 14.74
C PHE A 86 1.57 -1.04 13.97
N VAL A 87 2.11 -2.02 14.69
CA VAL A 87 2.94 -3.09 14.14
C VAL A 87 2.37 -4.43 14.54
N LEU A 88 2.29 -5.35 13.58
CA LEU A 88 1.90 -6.74 13.78
C LEU A 88 3.05 -7.65 13.35
N GLY A 89 3.38 -8.64 14.18
CA GLY A 89 4.47 -9.59 13.95
C GLY A 89 5.76 -9.29 14.71
N SER A 90 5.92 -8.09 15.29
CA SER A 90 7.09 -7.66 16.07
C SER A 90 6.75 -6.56 17.10
N ASP A 91 7.76 -6.06 17.82
CA ASP A 91 7.72 -4.90 18.73
C ASP A 91 8.01 -3.55 18.04
N ASN A 92 8.14 -2.52 18.89
CA ASN A 92 8.60 -1.16 18.60
C ASN A 92 10.08 -1.05 18.24
N ARG A 93 10.82 -2.15 18.02
CA ARG A 93 12.13 -1.98 17.38
C ARG A 93 11.86 -1.53 15.97
N LYS A 94 12.03 -0.22 15.78
CA LYS A 94 12.08 0.46 14.49
C LYS A 94 12.73 -0.51 13.51
N TYR A 95 11.94 -0.85 12.50
CA TYR A 95 12.19 -1.65 11.30
C TYR A 95 12.88 -3.03 11.37
N ALA A 96 13.29 -3.54 12.53
CA ALA A 96 13.95 -4.85 12.68
C ALA A 96 13.03 -6.09 12.48
N GLY A 97 11.72 -5.90 12.36
CA GLY A 97 10.74 -6.98 12.28
C GLY A 97 10.61 -7.56 10.87
N THR A 98 11.52 -8.43 10.44
CA THR A 98 11.35 -9.19 9.18
C THR A 98 10.00 -9.91 9.15
N GLY A 99 9.21 -9.69 8.10
CA GLY A 99 7.87 -10.26 7.94
C GLY A 99 6.77 -9.53 8.72
N SER A 100 7.09 -8.47 9.46
CA SER A 100 6.11 -7.70 10.21
C SER A 100 5.34 -6.74 9.32
N PHE A 101 4.07 -6.55 9.65
CA PHE A 101 3.19 -5.59 9.02
C PHE A 101 3.20 -4.29 9.82
N TYR A 102 3.52 -3.19 9.15
CA TYR A 102 3.62 -1.87 9.75
C TYR A 102 2.50 -0.98 9.20
N ILE A 103 1.94 -0.14 10.07
CA ILE A 103 1.14 1.03 9.73
C ILE A 103 1.72 2.19 10.55
N TYR A 104 2.05 3.30 9.90
CA TYR A 104 2.48 4.49 10.62
C TYR A 104 2.21 5.77 9.84
N GLN A 105 2.25 6.88 10.57
CA GLN A 105 2.23 8.24 10.02
C GLN A 105 3.45 9.00 10.54
N VAL A 106 4.02 9.88 9.71
CA VAL A 106 5.14 10.75 10.08
C VAL A 106 4.76 12.19 9.78
N MET A 107 5.01 13.06 10.76
CA MET A 107 4.97 14.51 10.63
C MET A 107 6.42 15.01 10.62
N PRO A 108 7.04 15.23 9.43
CA PRO A 108 8.46 15.60 9.38
C PRO A 108 8.72 16.92 10.09
N ARG A 109 9.89 17.04 10.71
CA ARG A 109 10.40 18.29 11.27
C ARG A 109 11.48 18.88 10.38
N MET A 110 11.36 20.18 10.09
CA MET A 110 12.41 20.95 9.43
C MET A 110 12.79 22.13 10.33
N ASN A 111 14.06 22.24 10.68
CA ASN A 111 14.57 23.24 11.61
C ASN A 111 13.80 23.27 12.95
N GLY A 112 13.41 22.09 13.46
CA GLY A 112 12.66 21.94 14.71
C GLY A 112 11.16 22.25 14.63
N VAL A 113 10.64 22.60 13.45
CA VAL A 113 9.23 22.93 13.23
C VAL A 113 8.54 21.82 12.45
N ASP A 114 7.39 21.37 12.95
CA ASP A 114 6.53 20.39 12.27
C ASP A 114 6.09 20.90 10.89
N GLN A 115 6.09 20.01 9.89
CA GLN A 115 5.71 20.32 8.51
C GLN A 115 4.49 19.51 8.07
N PRO A 116 3.26 19.95 8.41
CA PRO A 116 2.01 19.27 8.02
C PRO A 116 1.86 19.03 6.52
N SER A 117 2.32 19.98 5.68
CA SER A 117 2.28 19.85 4.22
C SER A 117 3.14 18.70 3.69
N LYS A 118 4.12 18.23 4.46
CA LYS A 118 5.04 17.13 4.11
C LYS A 118 4.72 15.82 4.83
N ALA A 119 3.61 15.79 5.58
CA ALA A 119 3.17 14.60 6.29
C ALA A 119 2.95 13.43 5.32
N TYR A 120 3.26 12.22 5.77
CA TYR A 120 2.98 11.01 5.00
C TYR A 120 2.58 9.86 5.92
N ALA A 121 1.79 8.95 5.36
CA ALA A 121 1.46 7.67 5.98
C ALA A 121 1.98 6.54 5.10
N LYS A 122 2.35 5.42 5.73
CA LYS A 122 2.76 4.22 5.02
C LYS A 122 2.28 2.98 5.76
N PHE A 123 1.84 1.99 5.00
CA PHE A 123 1.63 0.65 5.52
C PHE A 123 2.11 -0.43 4.56
N GLY A 124 2.55 -1.56 5.08
CA GLY A 124 3.14 -2.63 4.27
C GLY A 124 3.87 -3.68 5.09
N VAL A 125 4.47 -4.66 4.42
CA VAL A 125 5.24 -5.74 5.05
C VAL A 125 6.74 -5.48 4.88
N SER A 126 7.49 -5.65 5.98
CA SER A 126 8.94 -5.50 6.04
C SER A 126 9.69 -6.77 5.65
N LYS A 127 10.88 -6.62 5.04
CA LYS A 127 11.91 -7.66 4.85
C LYS A 127 13.00 -7.61 5.92
N GLY A 128 12.89 -6.72 6.90
CA GLY A 128 13.93 -6.36 7.87
C GLY A 128 14.58 -5.03 7.50
N GLU A 129 15.80 -4.81 7.99
CA GLU A 129 16.55 -3.56 7.82
C GLU A 129 17.79 -3.74 6.97
N ASN A 130 18.25 -2.65 6.36
CA ASN A 130 19.62 -2.56 5.88
C ASN A 130 20.58 -2.30 7.06
N THR A 131 21.88 -2.27 6.79
CA THR A 131 22.93 -2.01 7.80
C THR A 131 22.78 -0.65 8.50
N GLU A 132 22.09 0.30 7.87
CA GLU A 132 21.84 1.66 8.39
C GLU A 132 20.55 1.73 9.24
N GLY A 133 19.84 0.61 9.46
CA GLY A 133 18.58 0.58 10.22
C GLY A 133 17.37 1.12 9.44
N THR A 134 17.46 1.22 8.11
CA THR A 134 16.33 1.60 7.25
C THR A 134 15.54 0.36 6.85
N ASN A 135 14.21 0.42 6.98
CA ASN A 135 13.34 -0.66 6.56
C ASN A 135 13.47 -0.99 5.08
N ILE A 136 13.71 -2.25 4.77
CA ILE A 136 13.58 -2.81 3.43
C ILE A 136 12.15 -3.33 3.31
N TRP A 137 11.37 -2.77 2.39
CA TRP A 137 9.96 -3.16 2.24
C TRP A 137 9.80 -4.30 1.25
N SER A 138 9.02 -5.31 1.61
CA SER A 138 8.54 -6.31 0.65
C SER A 138 7.48 -5.71 -0.26
N ASN A 139 6.55 -4.96 0.34
CA ASN A 139 5.49 -4.23 -0.32
C ASN A 139 5.01 -3.09 0.57
N TYR A 140 4.47 -2.03 -0.02
CA TYR A 140 3.83 -0.96 0.74
C TYR A 140 2.85 -0.14 -0.10
N ILE A 141 2.00 0.59 0.60
CA ILE A 141 1.26 1.73 0.10
C ILE A 141 1.71 2.95 0.91
N LYS A 142 2.16 4.00 0.22
CA LYS A 142 2.60 5.27 0.79
C LYS A 142 1.67 6.38 0.30
N MET A 143 1.16 7.17 1.23
CA MET A 143 0.26 8.29 0.99
C MET A 143 0.96 9.56 1.49
N GLN A 144 1.09 10.58 0.65
CA GLN A 144 1.80 11.81 0.97
C GLN A 144 0.85 13.01 0.84
N ASN A 145 0.91 13.92 1.81
CA ASN A 145 0.21 15.19 1.72
C ASN A 145 0.88 16.11 0.69
N ASP A 146 2.21 16.05 0.60
CA ASP A 146 2.97 16.80 -0.40
C ASP A 146 2.59 16.32 -1.81
N GLY A 147 1.99 17.21 -2.59
CA GLY A 147 1.47 16.90 -3.93
C GLY A 147 0.36 15.84 -4.00
N GLY A 148 -0.16 15.36 -2.87
CA GLY A 148 -1.20 14.32 -2.82
C GLY A 148 -0.76 12.97 -3.39
N HIS A 149 0.54 12.64 -3.35
CA HIS A 149 1.07 11.45 -4.02
C HIS A 149 0.65 10.14 -3.34
N LEU A 150 0.20 9.18 -4.14
CA LEU A 150 0.01 7.79 -3.75
C LEU A 150 1.06 6.93 -4.47
N SER A 151 1.80 6.11 -3.73
CA SER A 151 2.76 5.17 -4.29
C SER A 151 2.46 3.76 -3.78
N VAL A 152 2.39 2.80 -4.69
CA VAL A 152 2.23 1.39 -4.38
C VAL A 152 3.47 0.66 -4.86
N TYR A 153 4.03 -0.19 -4.02
CA TYR A 153 5.26 -0.93 -4.28
C TYR A 153 5.10 -2.40 -3.93
N SER A 154 5.71 -3.26 -4.73
CA SER A 154 5.81 -4.69 -4.49
C SER A 154 7.11 -5.20 -5.11
N ASP A 155 7.91 -5.94 -4.33
CA ASP A 155 9.08 -6.68 -4.85
C ASP A 155 8.67 -7.89 -5.71
N GLY A 156 7.45 -8.39 -5.49
CA GLY A 156 6.89 -9.52 -6.23
C GLY A 156 5.83 -9.08 -7.23
N GLN A 157 4.94 -10.00 -7.59
CA GLN A 157 3.84 -9.72 -8.50
C GLN A 157 2.88 -8.65 -7.92
N PHE A 158 2.56 -7.65 -8.73
CA PHE A 158 1.46 -6.72 -8.48
C PHE A 158 0.28 -7.11 -9.38
N ARG A 159 -0.85 -7.52 -8.80
CA ARG A 159 -2.00 -8.07 -9.54
C ARG A 159 -3.30 -7.40 -9.12
N PHE A 160 -4.07 -6.98 -10.12
CA PHE A 160 -5.48 -6.62 -9.97
C PHE A 160 -6.33 -7.75 -10.57
N LYS A 161 -7.25 -8.32 -9.78
CA LYS A 161 -8.19 -9.35 -10.24
C LYS A 161 -9.58 -8.97 -9.72
N ASN A 162 -10.51 -8.76 -10.64
CA ASN A 162 -11.89 -8.38 -10.34
C ASN A 162 -12.84 -9.00 -11.38
N LEU A 163 -14.14 -8.98 -11.10
CA LEU A 163 -15.18 -9.54 -11.97
C LEU A 163 -15.69 -8.55 -13.04
N ASN A 164 -15.25 -7.31 -13.00
CA ASN A 164 -15.78 -6.22 -13.81
C ASN A 164 -14.61 -5.37 -14.36
N ASP A 165 -14.86 -4.11 -14.71
CA ASP A 165 -13.87 -3.22 -15.30
C ASP A 165 -12.76 -2.83 -14.31
N ILE A 166 -11.52 -2.77 -14.82
CA ILE A 166 -10.41 -2.03 -14.21
C ILE A 166 -10.26 -0.75 -15.02
N ILE A 167 -10.50 0.40 -14.39
CA ILE A 167 -10.50 1.71 -15.06
C ILE A 167 -9.37 2.55 -14.48
N PHE A 168 -8.48 3.02 -15.36
CA PHE A 168 -7.44 4.00 -15.03
C PHE A 168 -7.77 5.33 -15.71
N GLU A 169 -8.11 6.33 -14.91
CA GLU A 169 -8.38 7.68 -15.38
C GLU A 169 -7.27 8.63 -14.92
N SER A 170 -6.73 9.39 -15.87
CA SER A 170 -5.76 10.43 -15.59
C SER A 170 -6.24 11.72 -16.24
N GLU A 171 -6.58 12.69 -15.41
CA GLU A 171 -7.01 14.02 -15.84
C GLU A 171 -5.97 15.05 -15.42
N GLY A 172 -5.35 15.68 -16.41
CA GLY A 172 -4.40 16.74 -16.17
C GLY A 172 -5.11 18.05 -15.82
N TRP A 173 -4.71 18.68 -14.72
CA TRP A 173 -5.22 20.01 -14.34
C TRP A 173 -4.68 21.15 -15.23
N ALA A 174 -3.66 20.86 -16.05
CA ALA A 174 -3.05 21.79 -17.00
C ALA A 174 -2.48 21.03 -18.23
N PRO A 175 -2.19 21.72 -19.34
CA PRO A 175 -1.52 21.11 -20.49
C PRO A 175 -0.23 20.39 -20.09
N GLY A 176 -0.06 19.14 -20.54
CA GLY A 176 1.12 18.33 -20.26
C GLY A 176 1.00 17.39 -19.04
N TYR A 177 -0.07 17.50 -18.25
CA TYR A 177 -0.40 16.57 -17.15
C TYR A 177 -1.37 15.46 -17.62
N GLY A 178 -1.57 14.43 -16.81
CA GLY A 178 -2.57 13.38 -17.08
C GLY A 178 -2.10 12.23 -18.00
N LYS A 179 -0.81 11.86 -17.93
CA LYS A 179 -0.23 10.83 -18.81
C LYS A 179 -0.42 9.42 -18.24
N PHE A 180 -0.71 8.46 -19.10
CA PHE A 180 -0.55 7.04 -18.80
C PHE A 180 0.81 6.57 -19.33
N ILE A 181 1.69 6.13 -18.41
CA ILE A 181 3.05 5.71 -18.74
C ILE A 181 3.24 4.30 -18.19
N VAL A 182 3.69 3.39 -19.04
CA VAL A 182 4.05 2.01 -18.69
C VAL A 182 5.47 1.78 -19.17
N THR A 183 6.32 1.25 -18.29
CA THR A 183 7.73 0.99 -18.60
C THR A 183 8.10 -0.39 -18.08
N THR A 184 8.70 -1.20 -18.93
CA THR A 184 9.15 -2.56 -18.64
C THR A 184 10.54 -2.77 -19.23
N THR A 185 11.31 -3.69 -18.66
CA THR A 185 12.60 -4.13 -19.23
C THR A 185 12.42 -5.18 -20.33
N GLU A 186 11.24 -5.78 -20.39
CA GLU A 186 10.84 -6.84 -21.33
C GLU A 186 9.60 -6.40 -22.13
N SER A 187 9.21 -7.20 -23.14
CA SER A 187 8.05 -6.92 -23.99
C SER A 187 6.74 -6.69 -23.24
N HIS A 188 5.90 -5.79 -23.75
CA HIS A 188 4.51 -5.65 -23.31
C HIS A 188 3.65 -6.75 -23.93
N PHE A 189 2.89 -7.47 -23.10
CA PHE A 189 1.94 -8.48 -23.53
C PHE A 189 0.51 -8.02 -23.24
N PHE A 190 -0.35 -8.07 -24.26
CA PHE A 190 -1.77 -7.80 -24.15
C PHE A 190 -2.54 -9.05 -24.62
N THR A 191 -3.29 -9.67 -23.72
CA THR A 191 -4.06 -10.88 -24.01
C THR A 191 -5.51 -10.65 -23.67
N ASN A 192 -6.40 -10.86 -24.64
CA ASN A 192 -7.84 -10.80 -24.45
C ASN A 192 -8.53 -11.77 -25.42
N ASN A 193 -9.77 -12.14 -25.13
CA ASN A 193 -10.51 -13.15 -25.90
C ASN A 193 -10.77 -12.76 -27.36
N ARG A 194 -10.69 -11.48 -27.71
CA ARG A 194 -10.90 -10.99 -29.08
C ARG A 194 -9.61 -10.79 -29.86
N GLY A 195 -8.45 -10.80 -29.21
CA GLY A 195 -7.18 -10.46 -29.84
C GLY A 195 -7.08 -8.99 -30.30
N GLU A 196 -7.90 -8.09 -29.73
CA GLU A 196 -8.00 -6.71 -30.20
C GLU A 196 -7.36 -5.70 -29.24
N PHE A 197 -6.72 -4.65 -29.78
CA PHE A 197 -6.18 -3.53 -29.00
C PHE A 197 -6.50 -2.18 -29.63
N TYR A 198 -7.32 -1.38 -28.95
CA TYR A 198 -7.95 -0.17 -29.52
C TYR A 198 -7.32 1.14 -29.06
N PHE A 199 -7.16 2.07 -30.02
CA PHE A 199 -6.89 3.48 -29.82
C PHE A 199 -8.10 4.31 -30.27
N LYS A 200 -8.73 5.00 -29.32
CA LYS A 200 -9.92 5.80 -29.57
C LYS A 200 -9.79 7.18 -28.94
N ARG A 201 -10.26 8.21 -29.66
CA ARG A 201 -10.39 9.55 -29.10
C ARG A 201 -11.58 9.61 -28.14
N LYS A 202 -11.34 10.03 -26.89
CA LYS A 202 -12.40 10.26 -25.88
C LYS A 202 -13.39 11.31 -26.41
N ASN A 203 -14.69 11.04 -26.25
CA ASN A 203 -15.81 11.93 -26.57
C ASN A 203 -15.92 12.43 -28.03
N ALA A 204 -15.24 11.79 -28.99
CA ALA A 204 -15.33 12.22 -30.39
C ALA A 204 -16.42 11.43 -31.14
N LEU A 205 -17.51 12.11 -31.49
CA LEU A 205 -18.56 11.56 -32.33
C LEU A 205 -18.03 11.32 -33.75
N GLY A 206 -18.30 10.14 -34.30
CA GLY A 206 -17.88 9.76 -35.66
C GLY A 206 -16.39 9.44 -35.84
N VAL A 207 -15.56 9.57 -34.81
CA VAL A 207 -14.14 9.17 -34.89
C VAL A 207 -14.03 7.66 -34.72
N ARG A 208 -13.58 7.00 -35.78
CA ARG A 208 -13.30 5.57 -35.82
C ARG A 208 -12.02 5.27 -35.04
N SER A 209 -11.96 4.10 -34.41
CA SER A 209 -10.78 3.64 -33.70
C SER A 209 -9.70 3.17 -34.67
N ILE A 210 -8.43 3.35 -34.29
CA ILE A 210 -7.30 2.61 -34.86
C ILE A 210 -7.05 1.43 -33.95
N TYR A 211 -6.87 0.22 -34.46
CA TYR A 211 -6.68 -0.95 -33.60
C TYR A 211 -5.95 -2.11 -34.29
N PHE A 212 -5.29 -2.93 -33.47
CA PHE A 212 -4.76 -4.22 -33.89
C PHE A 212 -5.81 -5.30 -33.67
N SER A 213 -5.87 -6.30 -34.55
CA SER A 213 -6.73 -7.48 -34.40
C SER A 213 -5.97 -8.71 -34.83
N ALA A 214 -5.71 -9.63 -33.90
CA ALA A 214 -5.14 -10.93 -34.18
C ALA A 214 -6.24 -11.99 -34.27
N GLY A 215 -6.62 -12.36 -35.49
CA GLY A 215 -7.67 -13.33 -35.77
C GLY A 215 -7.12 -14.74 -35.95
N GLU A 216 -8.03 -15.71 -36.13
CA GLU A 216 -7.64 -17.10 -36.40
C GLU A 216 -6.91 -17.26 -37.75
N ASN A 217 -7.31 -16.47 -38.74
CA ASN A 217 -6.82 -16.57 -40.12
C ASN A 217 -6.13 -15.30 -40.62
N ASP A 218 -6.38 -14.16 -39.98
CA ASP A 218 -5.92 -12.86 -40.46
C ASP A 218 -5.48 -11.99 -39.27
N ASP A 219 -4.34 -11.34 -39.43
CA ASP A 219 -3.84 -10.31 -38.52
C ASP A 219 -3.93 -8.94 -39.20
N ASP A 220 -4.65 -8.01 -38.57
CA ASP A 220 -5.01 -6.72 -39.13
C ASP A 220 -4.46 -5.56 -38.30
N LEU A 221 -3.83 -4.60 -38.97
CA LEU A 221 -3.74 -3.21 -38.51
C LEU A 221 -4.90 -2.43 -39.15
N ASN A 222 -5.89 -2.08 -38.34
CA ASN A 222 -7.08 -1.36 -38.77
C ASN A 222 -6.87 0.15 -38.63
N LEU A 223 -6.91 0.85 -39.77
CA LEU A 223 -6.81 2.29 -39.91
C LEU A 223 -8.19 2.86 -40.29
N ALA A 224 -9.16 2.69 -39.38
CA ALA A 224 -10.55 3.06 -39.60
C ALA A 224 -11.22 2.28 -40.77
N ASP A 225 -11.44 2.92 -41.92
CA ASP A 225 -12.14 2.32 -43.07
C ASP A 225 -11.23 1.48 -43.98
N ILE A 226 -9.94 1.41 -43.68
CA ILE A 226 -8.92 0.65 -44.41
C ILE A 226 -8.16 -0.21 -43.40
N LYS A 227 -7.71 -1.39 -43.82
CA LYS A 227 -6.81 -2.22 -43.03
C LYS A 227 -5.64 -2.75 -43.85
N ILE A 228 -4.53 -2.91 -43.14
CA ILE A 228 -3.35 -3.62 -43.61
C ILE A 228 -3.41 -5.02 -43.00
N ARG A 229 -3.37 -6.05 -43.84
CA ARG A 229 -3.60 -7.43 -43.44
C ARG A 229 -2.44 -8.34 -43.81
N ALA A 230 -2.06 -9.19 -42.87
CA ALA A 230 -1.36 -10.43 -43.11
C ALA A 230 -2.35 -11.59 -42.94
N SER A 231 -2.44 -12.48 -43.92
CA SER A 231 -3.36 -13.61 -43.90
C SER A 231 -2.57 -14.91 -43.80
N TYR A 232 -3.15 -15.92 -43.15
CA TYR A 232 -2.67 -17.29 -43.14
C TYR A 232 -3.52 -18.20 -44.05
N VAL A 233 -4.54 -17.64 -44.71
CA VAL A 233 -5.39 -18.38 -45.64
C VAL A 233 -4.60 -18.66 -46.92
N THR A 234 -4.58 -19.94 -47.33
CA THR A 234 -3.91 -20.35 -48.57
C THR A 234 -4.37 -19.53 -49.78
N GLY A 235 -3.41 -18.98 -50.51
CA GLY A 235 -3.66 -18.09 -51.66
C GLY A 235 -3.70 -16.60 -51.29
N TYR A 236 -3.78 -16.30 -49.99
CA TYR A 236 -3.76 -14.96 -49.41
C TYR A 236 -2.55 -14.74 -48.48
N ASP A 237 -1.81 -15.82 -48.21
CA ASP A 237 -0.64 -15.94 -47.35
C ASP A 237 0.68 -15.50 -47.99
N ASN A 238 0.63 -15.01 -49.23
CA ASN A 238 1.82 -14.72 -50.02
C ASN A 238 2.27 -13.25 -49.98
N GLY A 239 1.60 -12.36 -49.24
CA GLY A 239 2.02 -10.95 -49.20
C GLY A 239 1.14 -9.99 -48.41
N LEU A 240 1.55 -8.71 -48.45
CA LEU A 240 0.86 -7.59 -47.79
C LEU A 240 -0.47 -7.28 -48.50
N GLN A 241 -1.55 -7.20 -47.72
CA GLN A 241 -2.86 -6.87 -48.28
C GLN A 241 -3.38 -5.53 -47.80
N ILE A 242 -3.94 -4.74 -48.73
CA ILE A 242 -4.70 -3.53 -48.42
C ILE A 242 -6.17 -3.80 -48.70
N LYS A 243 -6.97 -3.80 -47.62
CA LYS A 243 -8.38 -4.17 -47.66
C LYS A 243 -9.25 -3.05 -47.09
N ASN A 244 -10.54 -3.13 -47.37
CA ASN A 244 -11.55 -2.28 -46.73
C ASN A 244 -11.73 -2.62 -45.24
N GLY A 245 -12.40 -1.75 -44.49
CA GLY A 245 -12.58 -1.91 -43.04
C GLY A 245 -13.20 -3.25 -42.61
N ILE A 246 -13.99 -3.89 -43.48
CA ILE A 246 -14.58 -5.22 -43.22
C ILE A 246 -13.74 -6.39 -43.77
N GLY A 247 -12.62 -6.14 -44.45
CA GLY A 247 -11.68 -7.16 -44.96
C GLY A 247 -12.08 -7.85 -46.28
N GLY A 248 -13.33 -7.74 -46.71
CA GLY A 248 -13.86 -8.49 -47.86
C GLY A 248 -13.44 -7.98 -49.24
N GLN A 249 -12.93 -6.75 -49.35
CA GLN A 249 -12.57 -6.15 -50.65
C GLN A 249 -11.19 -5.52 -50.60
N TRP A 250 -10.47 -5.62 -51.71
CA TRP A 250 -9.27 -4.84 -51.95
C TRP A 250 -9.59 -3.34 -51.96
N ARG A 251 -8.60 -2.52 -51.59
CA ARG A 251 -8.65 -1.07 -51.70
C ARG A 251 -7.44 -0.58 -52.47
N ASP A 252 -7.66 0.48 -53.23
CA ASP A 252 -6.63 1.11 -54.03
C ASP A 252 -5.57 1.78 -53.14
N ILE A 253 -4.35 1.87 -53.67
CA ILE A 253 -3.25 2.57 -53.03
C ILE A 253 -2.91 3.77 -53.89
N GLU A 254 -3.07 4.97 -53.34
CA GLU A 254 -2.55 6.19 -53.96
C GLU A 254 -1.16 6.46 -53.40
N LEU A 255 -0.17 6.55 -54.29
CA LEU A 255 1.22 6.75 -53.93
C LEU A 255 1.92 7.56 -55.02
N ARG A 256 2.89 8.40 -54.61
CA ARG A 256 3.68 9.20 -55.55
C ARG A 256 4.69 8.35 -56.33
N THR A 257 5.36 7.41 -55.67
CA THR A 257 6.37 6.54 -56.30
C THR A 257 6.46 5.23 -55.53
N LEU A 258 6.25 4.10 -56.20
CA LEU A 258 6.49 2.77 -55.66
C LEU A 258 7.80 2.29 -56.30
N ARG A 259 8.75 1.90 -55.46
CA ARG A 259 10.00 1.29 -55.92
C ARG A 259 9.99 -0.13 -55.36
N ALA A 260 9.95 -1.12 -56.25
CA ALA A 260 10.08 -2.53 -55.91
C ALA A 260 11.30 -3.06 -56.66
N ASN A 261 12.23 -3.65 -55.93
CA ASN A 261 13.29 -4.47 -56.50
C ASN A 261 13.05 -5.87 -55.95
N GLU A 262 12.64 -6.80 -56.81
CA GLU A 262 12.64 -8.22 -56.47
C GLU A 262 14.08 -8.74 -56.56
N ASN A 263 14.38 -9.79 -55.77
CA ASN A 263 15.50 -10.70 -56.03
C ASN A 263 14.96 -11.93 -56.74
#